data_AF-A0A4Q8M8R5-F1
#
_entry.id   AF-A0A4Q8M8R5-F1
#
_cell.length_a   1.000
_cell.length_b   1.000
_cell.length_c   1.000
_cell.angle_alpha   90.00
_cell.angle_beta   90.00
_cell.angle_gamma   90.00
#
_symmetry.space_group_name_H-M   'P 1'
#
loop_
_entity.id
_entity.type
_entity.pdbx_description
1 polymer ?
#
loop_
_entity_poly.entity_id
_entity_poly.type
_entity_poly.pdbx_seq_one_letter_code
_entity_poly.pdbx_strand_id
1 'polypeptide(L)'
;MRIEEILAALIDEEGLTLQATAARVRAAGAPNVKYQHLQHLLNGGKRPPVFLPQLAKAFGMSTEEFLAWRPGHPRATTSTHYVNGTGDTPPSQAVQLEPEILASSYQLVRLAHRAMELAFDPEDVNDARIILLAYNYLAARAERNVTPDNLVDFTEYLRKRRTAQGSYEEGSSSTRSTRGRARRQGA
;
A
#
# COMPACT_ATOMS: atom_id res chain seq x y z
N MET A 1 4.69 2.38 24.68
CA MET A 1 3.67 3.11 23.91
C MET A 1 2.36 2.38 24.15
N ARG A 2 1.27 3.09 24.43
CA ARG A 2 -0.02 2.46 24.70
C ARG A 2 -0.77 2.19 23.40
N ILE A 3 -1.72 1.25 23.41
CA ILE A 3 -2.47 0.83 22.21
C ILE A 3 -3.24 2.01 21.59
N GLU A 4 -3.75 2.91 22.43
CA GLU A 4 -4.43 4.13 22.01
C GLU A 4 -3.52 5.09 21.22
N GLU A 5 -2.25 5.22 21.63
CA GLU A 5 -1.27 6.10 20.97
C GLU A 5 -0.88 5.53 19.60
N ILE A 6 -0.75 4.21 19.52
CA ILE A 6 -0.43 3.48 18.28
C ILE A 6 -1.57 3.65 17.29
N LEU A 7 -2.81 3.40 17.73
CA LEU A 7 -3.98 3.56 16.87
C LEU A 7 -4.17 5.01 16.41
N ALA A 8 -3.98 6.00 17.28
CA ALA A 8 -4.10 7.41 16.92
C ALA A 8 -3.08 7.81 15.85
N ALA A 9 -1.82 7.42 16.02
CA ALA A 9 -0.76 7.71 15.07
C ALA A 9 -0.98 7.01 13.71
N LEU A 10 -1.48 5.76 13.71
CA LEU A 10 -1.78 5.04 12.47
C LEU A 10 -2.96 5.62 11.70
N ILE A 11 -3.98 6.13 12.41
CA ILE A 11 -5.12 6.81 11.80
C ILE A 11 -4.67 8.13 11.15
N ASP A 12 -3.81 8.89 11.83
CA ASP A 12 -3.27 10.16 11.34
C ASP A 12 -2.36 9.98 10.12
N GLU A 13 -1.44 9.01 10.16
CA GLU A 13 -0.53 8.72 9.05
C GLU A 13 -1.25 8.24 7.78
N GLU A 14 -2.37 7.52 7.91
CA GLU A 14 -3.19 7.11 6.77
C GLU A 14 -4.27 8.13 6.38
N GLY A 15 -4.42 9.22 7.13
CA GLY A 15 -5.49 10.20 6.93
C GLY A 15 -6.89 9.60 7.03
N LEU A 16 -7.08 8.54 7.83
CA LEU A 16 -8.35 7.82 7.94
C LEU A 16 -9.25 8.45 8.99
N THR A 17 -10.56 8.28 8.81
CA THR A 17 -11.54 8.55 9.87
C THR A 17 -11.77 7.29 10.70
N LEU A 18 -12.20 7.45 11.96
CA LEU A 18 -12.55 6.32 12.84
C LEU A 18 -13.60 5.37 12.23
N GLN A 19 -14.50 5.90 11.41
CA GLN A 19 -15.50 5.09 10.70
C GLN A 19 -14.86 4.26 9.58
N ALA A 20 -13.93 4.84 8.82
CA ALA A 20 -13.18 4.13 7.80
C ALA A 20 -12.29 3.03 8.41
N THR A 21 -11.63 3.32 9.53
CA THR A 21 -10.86 2.31 10.28
C THR A 21 -11.76 1.17 10.76
N ALA A 22 -12.92 1.48 11.35
CA ALA A 22 -13.87 0.44 11.77
C ALA A 22 -14.38 -0.41 10.60
N ALA A 23 -14.59 0.18 9.42
CA ALA A 23 -14.95 -0.56 8.21
C ALA A 23 -13.84 -1.54 7.79
N ARG A 24 -12.57 -1.13 7.86
CA ARG A 24 -11.44 -2.03 7.57
C ARG A 24 -11.30 -3.16 8.59
N VAL A 25 -11.50 -2.87 9.87
CA VAL A 25 -11.50 -3.90 10.93
C VAL A 25 -12.62 -4.92 10.73
N ARG A 26 -13.79 -4.48 10.26
CA ARG A 26 -14.88 -5.40 9.85
C ARG A 26 -14.48 -6.26 8.66
N ALA A 27 -13.87 -5.66 7.63
CA ALA A 27 -13.37 -6.39 6.46
C ALA A 27 -12.24 -7.39 6.82
N ALA A 28 -11.48 -7.11 7.88
CA ALA A 28 -10.43 -7.99 8.40
C ALA A 28 -10.97 -9.17 9.25
N GLY A 29 -12.29 -9.30 9.43
CA GLY A 29 -12.93 -10.44 10.07
C GLY A 29 -13.58 -10.15 11.43
N ALA A 30 -13.74 -8.89 11.84
CA ALA A 30 -14.44 -8.53 13.07
C ALA A 30 -15.74 -7.75 12.78
N PRO A 31 -16.81 -8.41 12.29
CA PRO A 31 -18.02 -7.77 11.75
C PRO A 31 -18.77 -6.89 12.76
N ASN A 32 -18.63 -7.17 14.06
CA ASN A 32 -19.31 -6.44 15.14
C ASN A 32 -18.57 -5.19 15.61
N VAL A 33 -17.42 -4.86 15.02
CA VAL A 33 -16.64 -3.67 15.40
C VAL A 33 -17.29 -2.41 14.85
N LYS A 34 -17.73 -1.53 15.76
CA LYS A 34 -18.25 -0.20 15.46
C LYS A 34 -17.18 0.86 15.75
N TYR A 35 -17.33 2.04 15.16
CA TYR A 35 -16.44 3.18 15.42
C TYR A 35 -16.37 3.53 16.91
N GLN A 36 -17.46 3.32 17.67
CA GLN A 36 -17.52 3.53 19.12
C GLN A 36 -16.54 2.64 19.90
N HIS A 37 -16.27 1.43 19.42
CA HIS A 37 -15.30 0.53 20.05
C HIS A 37 -13.86 1.02 19.84
N LEU A 38 -13.56 1.61 18.68
CA LEU A 38 -12.27 2.26 18.43
C LEU A 38 -12.13 3.57 19.21
N GLN A 39 -13.21 4.35 19.32
CA GLN A 39 -13.25 5.56 20.14
C GLN A 39 -13.05 5.25 21.63
N HIS A 40 -13.67 4.19 22.16
CA HIS A 40 -13.46 3.75 23.53
C HIS A 40 -12.02 3.29 23.77
N LEU A 41 -11.40 2.65 22.77
CA LEU A 41 -9.99 2.26 22.82
C LEU A 41 -9.07 3.49 22.90
N LEU A 42 -9.30 4.50 22.05
CA LEU A 42 -8.56 5.77 22.07
C LEU A 42 -8.72 6.54 23.39
N ASN A 43 -9.85 6.39 24.06
CA ASN A 43 -10.13 7.05 25.34
C ASN A 43 -9.49 6.32 26.55
N GLY A 44 -8.54 5.41 26.34
CA GLY A 44 -7.75 4.77 27.41
C GLY A 44 -8.40 3.49 27.97
N GLY A 45 -8.90 2.62 27.09
CA GLY A 45 -9.41 1.31 27.49
C GLY A 45 -8.35 0.48 28.24
N LYS A 46 -8.63 0.08 29.50
CA LYS A 46 -7.67 -0.63 30.38
C LYS A 46 -7.31 -2.06 29.94
N ARG A 47 -8.00 -2.62 28.95
CA ARG A 47 -7.81 -4.00 28.49
C ARG A 47 -7.59 -4.03 26.97
N PRO A 48 -6.70 -4.90 26.48
CA PRO A 48 -6.54 -5.10 25.06
C PRO A 48 -7.89 -5.58 24.47
N PRO A 49 -8.35 -5.00 23.35
CA PRO A 49 -9.62 -5.36 22.76
C PRO A 49 -9.56 -6.78 22.19
N VAL A 50 -10.67 -7.51 22.26
CA VAL A 50 -10.77 -8.88 21.69
C VAL A 50 -10.52 -8.86 20.17
N PHE A 51 -10.80 -7.74 19.51
CA PHE A 51 -10.58 -7.53 18.08
C PHE A 51 -9.18 -6.98 17.74
N LEU A 52 -8.24 -6.95 18.69
CA LEU A 52 -6.87 -6.47 18.47
C LEU A 52 -6.16 -7.17 17.29
N PRO A 53 -6.28 -8.51 17.09
CA PRO A 53 -5.68 -9.17 15.94
C PRO A 53 -6.26 -8.69 14.60
N GLN A 54 -7.58 -8.45 14.55
CA GLN A 54 -8.25 -7.93 13.36
C GLN A 54 -7.98 -6.44 13.15
N LEU A 55 -7.72 -5.70 14.23
CA LEU A 55 -7.24 -4.32 14.17
C LEU A 55 -5.85 -4.26 13.53
N ALA A 56 -4.91 -5.06 14.02
CA ALA A 56 -3.57 -5.15 13.43
C ALA A 56 -3.63 -5.58 11.95
N LYS A 57 -4.46 -6.58 11.64
CA LYS A 57 -4.69 -7.04 10.27
C LYS A 57 -5.30 -5.97 9.36
N ALA A 58 -6.15 -5.08 9.88
CA ALA A 58 -6.72 -3.96 9.12
C ALA A 58 -5.68 -2.92 8.69
N PHE A 59 -4.55 -2.87 9.41
CA PHE A 59 -3.37 -2.07 9.07
C PHE A 59 -2.27 -2.89 8.37
N GLY A 60 -2.56 -4.15 8.01
CA GLY A 60 -1.62 -5.01 7.33
C GLY A 60 -0.42 -5.41 8.18
N MET A 61 -0.64 -5.62 9.49
CA MET A 61 0.39 -6.00 10.46
C MET A 61 -0.05 -7.21 11.30
N SER A 62 0.92 -7.92 11.88
CA SER A 62 0.63 -8.88 12.94
C SER A 62 0.29 -8.18 14.27
N THR A 63 -0.35 -8.88 15.21
CA THR A 63 -0.66 -8.31 16.54
C THR A 63 0.60 -7.87 17.28
N GLU A 64 1.67 -8.64 17.17
CA GLU A 64 2.96 -8.34 17.81
C GLU A 64 3.64 -7.13 17.17
N GLU A 65 3.61 -7.06 15.84
CA GLU A 65 4.13 -5.93 15.07
C GLU A 65 3.34 -4.66 15.39
N PHE A 66 2.01 -4.73 15.46
CA PHE A 66 1.15 -3.62 15.85
C PHE A 66 1.50 -3.10 17.25
N LEU A 67 1.74 -3.99 18.23
CA LEU A 67 2.12 -3.59 19.59
C LEU A 67 3.55 -3.05 19.69
N ALA A 68 4.45 -3.50 18.83
CA ALA A 68 5.84 -3.05 18.76
C ALA A 68 6.02 -1.80 17.87
N TRP A 69 5.01 -1.45 17.07
CA TRP A 69 5.08 -0.38 16.08
C TRP A 69 5.29 0.99 16.73
N ARG A 70 6.05 1.83 16.03
CA ARG A 70 6.33 3.22 16.41
C ARG A 70 6.16 4.14 15.20
N PRO A 71 5.75 5.41 15.41
CA PRO A 71 5.67 6.39 14.33
C PRO A 71 6.99 6.50 13.58
N GLY A 72 6.95 6.39 12.25
CA GLY A 72 8.14 6.43 11.40
C GLY A 72 8.87 5.09 11.19
N HIS A 73 8.41 3.98 11.79
CA HIS A 73 8.91 2.65 11.42
C HIS A 73 8.24 2.16 10.12
N PRO A 74 9.01 1.68 9.12
CA PRO A 74 8.45 1.11 7.92
C PRO A 74 7.60 -0.11 8.29
N ARG A 75 6.34 -0.06 7.89
CA ARG A 75 5.38 -1.14 8.12
C ARG A 75 5.84 -2.32 7.27
N ALA A 76 6.03 -3.50 7.87
CA ALA A 76 6.29 -4.67 7.05
C ALA A 76 5.02 -4.90 6.23
N THR A 77 5.11 -4.76 4.91
CA THR A 77 3.98 -5.03 4.02
C THR A 77 3.64 -6.51 4.19
N THR A 78 2.62 -6.81 4.98
CA THR A 78 2.17 -8.19 5.20
C THR A 78 1.57 -8.70 3.90
N SER A 79 2.41 -9.31 3.06
CA SER A 79 1.99 -10.39 2.19
C SER A 79 1.36 -11.47 3.08
N THR A 80 0.12 -11.78 2.74
CA THR A 80 -0.75 -12.85 3.22
C THR A 80 -0.05 -14.00 3.95
N HIS A 81 -0.37 -14.15 5.25
CA HIS A 81 -0.30 -15.33 6.13
C HIS A 81 0.74 -16.43 5.83
N TYR A 82 1.65 -16.71 6.77
CA TYR A 82 1.88 -18.06 7.32
C TYR A 82 2.35 -18.00 8.78
N VAL A 83 2.07 -19.09 9.49
CA VAL A 83 2.01 -19.26 10.95
C VAL A 83 3.33 -19.85 11.47
N ASN A 84 3.69 -19.44 12.70
CA ASN A 84 4.71 -19.98 13.63
C ASN A 84 6.20 -19.76 13.34
N GLY A 85 6.87 -19.21 14.36
CA GLY A 85 8.21 -19.62 14.77
C GLY A 85 9.33 -18.62 14.51
N THR A 86 9.74 -17.94 15.60
CA THR A 86 11.09 -17.45 15.92
C THR A 86 11.91 -16.78 14.81
N GLY A 87 12.18 -15.49 15.04
CA GLY A 87 13.16 -14.64 14.38
C GLY A 87 14.23 -15.36 13.57
N ASP A 88 14.00 -15.36 12.26
CA ASP A 88 15.04 -15.44 11.26
C ASP A 88 14.59 -14.56 10.10
N THR A 89 15.53 -13.79 9.56
CA THR A 89 15.39 -13.10 8.27
C THR A 89 14.66 -14.03 7.31
N PRO A 90 13.51 -13.66 6.72
CA PRO A 90 12.71 -14.60 5.95
C PRO A 90 13.61 -15.20 4.87
N PRO A 91 13.83 -16.53 4.87
CA PRO A 91 14.62 -17.16 3.82
C PRO A 91 13.92 -16.83 2.50
N SER A 92 14.70 -16.50 1.46
CA SER A 92 14.20 -16.25 0.11
C SER A 92 13.12 -17.27 -0.24
N GLN A 93 11.86 -16.83 -0.18
CA GLN A 93 10.74 -17.73 -0.26
C GLN A 93 10.73 -18.33 -1.67
N ALA A 94 10.71 -19.65 -1.77
CA ALA A 94 10.54 -20.32 -3.05
C ALA A 94 9.21 -19.84 -3.65
N VAL A 95 9.29 -19.03 -4.70
CA VAL A 95 8.10 -18.50 -5.35
C VAL A 95 7.49 -19.64 -6.14
N GLN A 96 6.42 -20.23 -5.61
CA GLN A 96 5.61 -21.20 -6.35
C GLN A 96 4.76 -20.41 -7.36
N LEU A 97 5.40 -20.02 -8.46
CA LEU A 97 4.72 -19.36 -9.58
C LEU A 97 4.08 -20.44 -10.44
N GLU A 98 2.77 -20.36 -10.61
CA GLU A 98 2.08 -21.16 -11.62
C GLU A 98 2.58 -20.72 -13.00
N PRO A 99 3.20 -21.60 -13.80
CA PRO A 99 3.81 -21.21 -15.07
C PRO A 99 2.82 -20.57 -16.04
N GLU A 100 1.56 -21.03 -16.03
CA GLU A 100 0.47 -20.50 -16.86
C GLU A 100 0.16 -19.04 -16.53
N ILE A 101 0.00 -18.73 -15.23
CA ILE A 101 -0.30 -17.37 -14.77
C ILE A 101 0.90 -16.45 -15.00
N LEU A 102 2.12 -16.96 -14.84
CA LEU A 102 3.34 -16.20 -15.13
C LEU A 102 3.50 -15.87 -16.62
N ALA A 103 3.18 -16.80 -17.50
CA ALA A 103 3.18 -16.53 -18.95
C ALA A 103 2.13 -15.47 -19.31
N SER A 104 0.93 -15.59 -18.73
CA SER A 104 -0.16 -14.62 -18.94
C SER A 104 0.16 -13.25 -18.34
N SER A 105 0.83 -13.19 -17.19
CA SER A 105 1.24 -11.91 -16.60
C SER A 105 2.26 -11.20 -17.48
N TYR A 106 3.21 -11.94 -18.05
CA TYR A 106 4.17 -11.42 -19.02
C TYR A 106 3.46 -10.83 -20.26
N GLN A 107 2.49 -11.55 -20.81
CA GLN A 107 1.69 -11.09 -21.95
C GLN A 107 0.88 -9.84 -21.60
N LEU A 108 0.24 -9.82 -20.43
CA LEU A 108 -0.55 -8.70 -19.93
C LEU A 108 0.31 -7.43 -19.83
N VAL A 109 1.50 -7.54 -19.25
CA VAL A 109 2.42 -6.40 -19.10
C VAL A 109 2.90 -5.87 -20.43
N ARG A 110 3.26 -6.76 -21.37
CA ARG A 110 3.66 -6.36 -22.73
C ARG A 110 2.56 -5.62 -23.48
N LEU A 111 1.32 -6.11 -23.38
CA LEU A 111 0.16 -5.48 -24.00
C LEU A 111 -0.17 -4.14 -23.35
N ALA A 112 -0.10 -4.04 -22.02
CA ALA A 112 -0.32 -2.81 -21.29
C ALA A 112 0.74 -1.74 -21.60
N HIS A 113 2.02 -2.11 -21.66
CA HIS A 113 3.10 -1.20 -22.07
C HIS A 113 2.91 -0.72 -23.50
N ARG A 114 2.55 -1.62 -24.43
CA ARG A 114 2.22 -1.24 -25.80
C ARG A 114 1.03 -0.27 -25.87
N ALA A 115 -0.01 -0.50 -25.08
CA ALA A 115 -1.18 0.38 -25.00
C ALA A 115 -0.88 1.75 -24.37
N MET A 116 0.24 1.88 -23.67
CA MET A 116 0.75 3.13 -23.10
C MET A 116 1.92 3.71 -23.92
N GLU A 117 2.28 3.10 -25.04
CA GLU A 117 3.42 3.49 -25.88
C GLU A 117 4.76 3.52 -25.12
N LEU A 118 4.92 2.59 -24.18
CA LEU A 118 6.12 2.45 -23.37
C LEU A 118 6.99 1.31 -23.89
N ALA A 119 8.32 1.52 -23.81
CA ALA A 119 9.26 0.42 -23.91
C ALA A 119 9.08 -0.52 -22.71
N PHE A 120 9.24 -1.82 -22.96
CA PHE A 120 9.22 -2.85 -21.93
C PHE A 120 10.48 -3.71 -22.10
N ASP A 121 11.29 -3.76 -21.05
CA ASP A 121 12.48 -4.59 -20.96
C ASP A 121 12.35 -5.56 -19.77
N PRO A 122 12.11 -6.85 -19.98
CA PRO A 122 11.93 -7.81 -18.90
C PRO A 122 13.18 -8.03 -18.04
N GLU A 123 14.37 -7.66 -18.54
CA GLU A 123 15.62 -7.74 -17.79
C GLU A 123 15.81 -6.51 -16.88
N ASP A 124 15.09 -5.41 -17.12
CA ASP A 124 15.08 -4.27 -16.22
C ASP A 124 14.33 -4.60 -14.92
N VAL A 125 14.94 -4.26 -13.79
CA VAL A 125 14.39 -4.59 -12.46
C VAL A 125 13.02 -3.94 -12.21
N ASN A 126 12.76 -2.75 -12.75
CA ASN A 126 11.49 -2.07 -12.56
C ASN A 126 10.40 -2.73 -13.39
N ASP A 127 10.69 -3.07 -14.64
CA ASP A 127 9.76 -3.77 -15.52
C ASP A 127 9.49 -5.21 -15.06
N ALA A 128 10.52 -5.92 -14.57
CA ALA A 128 10.37 -7.23 -13.94
C ALA A 128 9.44 -7.19 -12.71
N ARG A 129 9.47 -6.11 -11.91
CA ARG A 129 8.53 -5.92 -10.80
C ARG A 129 7.10 -5.75 -11.28
N ILE A 130 6.88 -5.18 -12.47
CA ILE A 130 5.54 -5.05 -13.04
C ILE A 130 5.00 -6.42 -13.47
N ILE A 131 5.86 -7.37 -13.88
CA ILE A 131 5.45 -8.76 -14.17
C ILE A 131 4.94 -9.44 -12.90
N LEU A 132 5.62 -9.28 -11.77
CA LEU A 132 5.17 -9.83 -10.48
C LEU A 132 3.86 -9.19 -10.02
N LEU A 133 3.69 -7.88 -10.28
CA LEU A 133 2.44 -7.18 -10.01
C LEU A 133 1.29 -7.73 -10.86
N ALA A 134 1.51 -7.94 -12.15
CA ALA A 134 0.54 -8.55 -13.05
C ALA A 134 0.20 -10.00 -12.66
N TYR A 135 1.20 -10.75 -12.20
CA TYR A 135 1.01 -12.12 -11.70
C TYR A 135 0.06 -12.11 -10.49
N ASN A 136 0.33 -11.26 -9.50
CA ASN A 136 -0.53 -11.14 -8.31
C ASN A 136 -1.94 -10.67 -8.68
N TYR A 137 -2.06 -9.77 -9.66
CA TYR A 137 -3.34 -9.28 -10.17
C TYR A 137 -4.19 -10.40 -10.79
N LEU A 138 -3.59 -11.24 -11.65
CA LEU A 138 -4.28 -12.38 -12.27
C LEU A 138 -4.59 -13.49 -11.26
N ALA A 139 -3.62 -13.83 -10.40
CA ALA A 139 -3.78 -14.84 -9.37
C ALA A 139 -4.91 -14.52 -8.38
N ALA A 140 -5.02 -13.25 -7.95
CA ALA A 140 -6.09 -12.81 -7.04
C ALA A 140 -7.50 -12.95 -7.63
N ARG A 141 -7.62 -12.93 -8.96
CA ARG A 141 -8.88 -13.08 -9.71
C ARG A 141 -9.10 -14.52 -10.19
N ALA A 142 -8.17 -15.42 -9.89
CA ALA A 142 -8.11 -16.78 -10.45
C ALA A 142 -8.16 -16.79 -11.99
N GLU A 143 -7.63 -15.75 -12.62
CA GLU A 143 -7.60 -15.59 -14.08
C GLU A 143 -6.29 -16.17 -14.63
N ARG A 144 -6.40 -17.11 -15.56
CA ARG A 144 -5.22 -17.78 -16.16
C ARG A 144 -4.83 -17.22 -17.52
N ASN A 145 -5.70 -16.45 -18.15
CA ASN A 145 -5.53 -15.92 -19.50
C ASN A 145 -5.67 -14.40 -19.51
N VAL A 146 -5.00 -13.75 -20.46
CA VAL A 146 -5.23 -12.33 -20.75
C VAL A 146 -6.57 -12.17 -21.45
N THR A 147 -7.41 -11.28 -20.94
CA THR A 147 -8.71 -10.91 -21.52
C THR A 147 -8.72 -9.42 -21.84
N PRO A 148 -9.59 -8.94 -22.74
CA PRO A 148 -9.71 -7.51 -22.99
C PRO A 148 -10.01 -6.71 -21.71
N ASP A 149 -10.88 -7.24 -20.85
CA ASP A 149 -11.28 -6.58 -19.61
C ASP A 149 -10.10 -6.45 -18.64
N ASN A 150 -9.36 -7.54 -18.43
CA ASN A 150 -8.24 -7.52 -17.50
C ASN A 150 -7.06 -6.68 -18.03
N LEU A 151 -6.91 -6.57 -19.35
CA LEU A 151 -5.95 -5.67 -20.00
C LEU A 151 -6.31 -4.20 -19.77
N VAL A 152 -7.57 -3.83 -19.95
CA VAL A 152 -8.04 -2.45 -19.72
C VAL A 152 -7.89 -2.07 -18.25
N ASP A 153 -8.43 -2.90 -17.35
CA ASP A 153 -8.34 -2.71 -15.90
C ASP A 153 -6.89 -2.54 -15.43
N PHE A 154 -6.00 -3.44 -15.86
CA PHE A 154 -4.60 -3.42 -15.47
C PHE A 154 -3.85 -2.22 -16.03
N THR A 155 -4.16 -1.82 -17.27
CA THR A 155 -3.56 -0.62 -17.89
C THR A 155 -3.97 0.66 -17.15
N GLU A 156 -5.24 0.78 -16.75
CA GLU A 156 -5.69 1.90 -15.91
C GLU A 156 -5.00 1.91 -14.55
N TYR A 157 -4.85 0.75 -13.93
CA TYR A 157 -4.14 0.60 -12.67
C TYR A 157 -2.68 1.08 -12.77
N LEU A 158 -1.97 0.70 -13.84
CA LEU A 158 -0.60 1.17 -14.08
C LEU A 158 -0.52 2.69 -14.29
N ARG A 159 -1.46 3.29 -15.04
CA ARG A 159 -1.51 4.75 -15.22
C ARG A 159 -1.68 5.48 -13.89
N LYS A 160 -2.66 5.07 -13.09
CA LYS A 160 -2.93 5.65 -11.76
C LYS A 160 -1.71 5.55 -10.84
N ARG A 161 -1.04 4.39 -10.85
CA ARG A 161 0.18 4.17 -10.05
C ARG A 161 1.33 5.08 -10.48
N ARG A 162 1.53 5.30 -11.78
CA ARG A 162 2.54 6.24 -12.30
C ARG A 162 2.25 7.68 -11.94
N THR A 163 1.00 8.14 -12.07
CA THR A 163 0.61 9.49 -11.65
C THR A 163 0.85 9.71 -10.15
N ALA A 164 0.54 8.70 -9.33
CA ALA A 164 0.84 8.75 -7.90
C ALA A 164 2.36 8.83 -7.65
N GLN A 165 3.19 8.03 -8.33
CA GLN A 165 4.65 8.09 -8.18
C GLN A 165 5.28 9.40 -8.70
N GLY A 166 4.71 10.02 -9.74
CA GLY A 166 5.16 11.33 -10.25
C GLY A 166 4.80 12.51 -9.34
N SER A 167 3.77 12.38 -8.50
CA SER A 167 3.28 13.46 -7.62
C SER A 167 4.17 13.77 -6.41
N TYR A 168 5.25 13.00 -6.18
CA TYR A 168 6.22 13.25 -5.11
C TYR A 168 7.46 14.04 -5.56
N GLU A 169 7.67 14.24 -6.87
CA GLU A 169 8.80 15.04 -7.39
C GLU A 169 8.40 16.45 -7.87
N GLU A 170 7.11 16.76 -8.00
CA GLU A 170 6.63 18.04 -8.52
C GLU A 170 6.17 18.99 -7.41
N GLY A 171 6.98 19.10 -6.35
CA GLY A 171 6.79 20.03 -5.22
C GLY A 171 7.88 21.11 -5.11
N SER A 172 8.89 21.13 -5.98
CA SER A 172 9.89 22.20 -6.02
C SER A 172 9.40 23.34 -6.90
N SER A 173 8.30 23.98 -6.48
CA SER A 173 7.80 25.21 -7.08
C SER A 173 8.77 26.35 -6.75
N SER A 174 9.71 26.56 -7.68
CA SER A 174 10.27 27.85 -8.10
C SER A 174 9.94 29.04 -7.18
N THR A 175 10.94 29.46 -6.42
CA THR A 175 10.99 30.73 -5.70
C THR A 175 10.81 31.87 -6.71
N ARG A 176 9.57 32.31 -6.87
CA ARG A 176 9.18 33.54 -7.59
C ARG A 176 9.72 34.73 -6.80
N SER A 177 10.97 35.08 -7.04
CA SER A 177 11.63 36.24 -6.45
C SER A 177 10.84 37.51 -6.81
N THR A 178 10.42 38.18 -5.75
CA THR A 178 9.62 39.39 -5.72
C THR A 178 10.25 40.55 -6.49
N ARG A 179 9.38 41.18 -7.28
CA ARG A 179 9.46 42.50 -7.91
C ARG A 179 10.43 43.48 -7.25
N GLY A 180 11.20 44.11 -8.13
CA GLY A 180 12.18 45.15 -7.84
C GLY A 180 11.60 46.32 -7.05
N ARG A 181 12.38 46.74 -6.06
CA ARG A 181 12.23 48.01 -5.36
C ARG A 181 13.15 49.02 -6.03
N ALA A 182 12.52 50.05 -6.58
CA ALA A 182 13.14 51.21 -7.19
C ALA A 182 14.20 51.84 -6.27
N ARG A 183 15.37 52.12 -6.84
CA ARG A 183 16.31 53.10 -6.29
C ARG A 183 16.68 54.06 -7.43
N ARG A 184 15.88 55.12 -7.58
CA ARG A 184 16.24 56.31 -8.33
C ARG A 184 17.34 57.03 -7.55
N GLN A 185 18.49 57.21 -8.19
CA GLN A 185 19.46 58.24 -7.89
C GLN A 185 18.99 59.56 -8.53
N GLY A 186 19.36 60.71 -7.95
CA GLY A 186 19.48 61.95 -8.71
C GLY A 186 19.16 63.23 -7.95
N ALA A 187 20.22 64.04 -7.79
CA ALA A 187 20.29 65.49 -7.53
C ALA A 187 20.01 65.99 -6.10
#